data_AF-A0A7C7BTT9-F1
#
_entry.id   AF-A0A7C7BTT9-F1
#
_cell.length_a   1.000
_cell.length_b   1.000
_cell.length_c   1.000
_cell.angle_alpha   90.00
_cell.angle_beta   90.00
_cell.angle_gamma   90.00
#
_symmetry.space_group_name_H-M   'P 1'
#
loop_
_entity.id
_entity.type
_entity.pdbx_description
1 polymer ?
#
loop_
_entity_poly.entity_id
_entity_poly.type
_entity_poly.pdbx_seq_one_letter_code
_entity_poly.pdbx_strand_id
1 'polypeptide(L)'
;MISQVRSKVTIGYVTADPKITNASGGNALLHYSDWILEFQPRYQKDMIPPKSDEPEGHQCKVIFRKSANEKTGKKVEYPIKYGRVGGRSIWTEYEVIFMLQQFDMAKASGAWIIVDESIIKELKEANLEMVAKHQGADNFRKYLEDNVEICDFLFNKFRKALQIAK
;
A
#
# COMPACT_ATOMS: atom_id res chain seq x y z
N MET A 1 9.34 14.60 9.72
CA MET A 1 10.02 15.53 8.78
C MET A 1 10.11 14.85 7.42
N ILE A 2 9.91 15.56 6.30
CA ILE A 2 10.10 15.03 4.95
C ILE A 2 11.38 15.63 4.39
N SER A 3 12.26 14.79 3.86
CA SER A 3 13.49 15.24 3.19
C SER A 3 13.52 14.75 1.75
N GLN A 4 14.08 15.57 0.86
CA GLN A 4 14.29 15.22 -0.53
C GLN A 4 15.72 14.72 -0.73
N VAL A 5 15.89 13.71 -1.59
CA VAL A 5 17.23 13.27 -2.02
C VAL A 5 17.72 14.23 -3.10
N ARG A 6 18.96 14.71 -2.97
CA ARG A 6 19.62 15.59 -3.95
C ARG A 6 20.91 14.96 -4.46
N SER A 7 21.17 15.09 -5.76
CA SER A 7 22.46 14.70 -6.34
C SER A 7 23.56 15.62 -5.82
N LYS A 8 24.65 15.03 -5.33
CA LYS A 8 25.87 15.78 -4.99
C LYS A 8 26.63 16.03 -6.29
N VAL A 9 26.73 17.29 -6.71
CA VAL A 9 27.57 17.65 -7.86
C VAL A 9 29.02 17.73 -7.37
N THR A 10 29.87 16.87 -7.91
CA THR A 10 31.32 16.87 -7.64
C THR A 10 32.05 17.21 -8.93
N ILE A 11 33.06 18.08 -8.86
CA ILE A 11 33.90 18.45 -10.01
C ILE A 11 34.85 17.28 -10.28
N GLY A 12 34.52 16.46 -11.28
CA GLY A 12 35.27 15.27 -11.70
C GLY A 12 34.36 14.07 -12.00
N TYR A 13 34.80 13.17 -12.91
CA TYR A 13 34.12 11.89 -13.18
C TYR A 13 34.30 10.97 -11.97
N VAL A 14 33.37 11.04 -11.02
CA VAL A 14 33.30 10.08 -9.92
C VAL A 14 32.02 9.29 -10.09
N THR A 15 32.15 8.01 -10.46
CA THR A 15 31.10 6.98 -10.35
C THR A 15 30.91 6.63 -8.87
N ALA A 16 30.51 7.60 -8.06
CA ALA A 16 30.07 7.33 -6.71
C ALA A 16 28.58 7.01 -6.75
N ASP A 17 28.19 5.87 -6.14
CA ASP A 17 26.80 5.56 -5.88
C ASP A 17 26.12 6.77 -5.21
N PRO A 18 24.93 7.19 -5.66
CA PRO A 18 24.18 8.24 -4.99
C PRO A 18 23.93 7.79 -3.55
N LYS A 19 24.68 8.36 -2.59
CA LYS A 19 24.59 7.99 -1.18
C LYS A 19 23.13 8.07 -0.72
N ILE A 20 22.72 6.99 -0.06
CA ILE A 20 21.36 6.60 0.35
C ILE A 20 20.61 7.70 1.14
N THR A 21 21.30 8.70 1.68
CA THR A 21 20.65 9.78 2.45
C THR A 21 21.36 11.11 2.28
N ASN A 22 21.42 11.62 1.05
CA ASN A 22 21.74 13.04 0.84
C ASN A 22 20.51 13.91 1.16
N ALA A 23 20.09 13.85 2.43
CA ALA A 23 18.94 14.54 2.98
C ALA A 23 19.29 16.02 3.24
N SER A 24 18.39 16.92 2.83
CA SER A 24 18.51 18.35 3.15
C SER A 24 18.41 18.52 4.67
N GLY A 25 19.53 18.84 5.33
CA GLY A 25 19.64 18.90 6.81
C GLY A 25 20.91 18.27 7.40
N GLY A 26 21.74 17.60 6.59
CA GLY A 26 23.05 17.10 7.01
C GLY A 26 23.00 15.85 7.90
N ASN A 27 24.14 15.50 8.51
CA ASN A 27 24.30 14.25 9.28
C ASN A 27 23.45 14.19 10.57
N ALA A 28 23.07 15.34 11.14
CA ALA A 28 22.29 15.39 12.39
C ALA A 28 20.96 14.65 12.27
N LEU A 29 20.28 14.80 11.14
CA LEU A 29 18.98 14.16 10.92
C LEU A 29 19.05 12.62 10.94
N LEU A 30 20.18 12.05 10.50
CA LEU A 30 20.42 10.61 10.51
C LEU A 30 20.55 10.06 11.93
N HIS A 31 21.20 10.81 12.81
CA HIS A 31 21.46 10.38 14.18
C HIS A 31 20.24 10.56 15.08
N TYR A 32 19.53 11.70 14.98
CA TYR A 32 18.38 12.00 15.84
C TYR A 32 17.10 11.23 15.49
N SER A 33 16.91 10.79 14.24
CA SER A 33 15.64 10.15 13.85
C SER A 33 15.59 8.69 14.31
N ASP A 34 14.59 8.27 15.08
CA ASP A 34 14.42 6.85 15.43
C ASP A 34 13.96 5.98 14.23
N TRP A 35 13.30 6.62 13.27
CA TRP A 35 12.77 6.00 12.06
C TRP A 35 13.20 6.77 10.82
N ILE A 36 13.71 6.05 9.83
CA ILE A 36 14.03 6.60 8.51
C ILE A 36 13.39 5.70 7.47
N LEU A 37 12.47 6.27 6.70
CA LEU A 37 11.75 5.62 5.63
C LEU A 37 12.19 6.23 4.30
N GLU A 38 12.64 5.37 3.38
CA GLU A 38 13.06 5.78 2.04
C GLU A 38 12.07 5.30 1.00
N PHE A 39 11.45 6.27 0.34
CA PHE A 39 10.61 6.03 -0.84
C PHE A 39 11.49 5.68 -2.03
N GLN A 40 11.25 4.51 -2.61
CA GLN A 40 12.01 4.03 -3.77
C GLN A 40 11.51 4.67 -5.07
N PRO A 41 12.36 4.74 -6.10
CA PRO A 41 11.94 5.18 -7.42
C PRO A 41 10.84 4.28 -7.98
N ARG A 42 9.98 4.90 -8.79
CA ARG A 42 8.84 4.24 -9.45
C ARG A 42 9.25 3.82 -10.85
N TYR A 43 8.84 2.62 -11.26
CA TYR A 43 9.07 2.11 -12.61
C TYR A 43 7.73 1.82 -13.31
N GLN A 44 7.73 1.68 -14.64
CA GLN A 44 6.50 1.45 -15.41
C GLN A 44 5.70 0.20 -15.00
N LYS A 45 6.38 -0.81 -14.43
CA LYS A 45 5.76 -2.01 -13.88
C LYS A 45 5.01 -1.78 -12.57
N ASP A 46 5.29 -0.67 -11.89
CA ASP A 46 4.69 -0.32 -10.60
C ASP A 46 3.42 0.51 -10.80
N MET A 47 3.10 0.91 -12.03
CA MET A 47 1.88 1.63 -12.36
C MET A 47 0.64 0.72 -12.28
N ILE A 48 -0.50 1.29 -11.94
CA ILE A 48 -1.80 0.60 -11.90
C ILE A 48 -2.74 1.32 -12.86
N PRO A 49 -3.14 0.71 -13.99
CA PRO A 49 -2.65 -0.56 -14.55
C PRO A 49 -1.20 -0.47 -15.08
N PRO A 50 -0.45 -1.59 -15.14
CA PRO A 50 0.96 -1.59 -15.51
C PRO A 50 1.16 -1.19 -16.97
N LYS A 51 2.20 -0.39 -17.25
CA LYS A 51 2.53 0.14 -18.59
C LYS A 51 1.41 0.99 -19.24
N SER A 52 0.50 1.55 -18.46
CA SER A 52 -0.46 2.55 -18.95
C SER A 52 0.20 3.91 -19.08
N ASP A 53 -0.13 4.66 -20.15
CA ASP A 53 0.26 6.07 -20.30
C ASP A 53 -0.49 6.97 -19.32
N GLU A 54 -1.71 6.58 -18.94
CA GLU A 54 -2.55 7.24 -17.94
C GLU A 54 -2.88 6.25 -16.80
N PRO A 55 -1.97 6.05 -15.85
CA PRO A 55 -2.22 5.17 -14.71
C PRO A 55 -3.13 5.85 -13.67
N GLU A 56 -4.08 5.09 -13.12
CA GLU A 56 -4.95 5.53 -12.02
C GLU A 56 -4.22 5.63 -10.68
N GLY A 57 -3.09 4.92 -10.56
CA GLY A 57 -2.28 4.87 -9.35
C GLY A 57 -0.95 4.17 -9.57
N HIS A 58 -0.25 3.90 -8.47
CA HIS A 58 0.98 3.11 -8.50
C HIS A 58 1.21 2.36 -7.18
N GLN A 59 2.00 1.30 -7.23
CA GLN A 59 2.56 0.61 -6.07
C GLN A 59 3.73 1.41 -5.50
N CYS A 60 3.52 2.01 -4.34
CA CYS A 60 4.55 2.74 -3.62
C CYS A 60 5.40 1.78 -2.81
N LYS A 61 6.73 1.91 -2.93
CA LYS A 61 7.71 1.07 -2.23
C LYS A 61 8.48 1.90 -1.24
N VAL A 62 8.48 1.45 0.02
CA VAL A 62 9.17 2.10 1.12
C VAL A 62 10.13 1.10 1.75
N ILE A 63 11.38 1.52 1.95
CA ILE A 63 12.39 0.74 2.67
C ILE A 63 12.65 1.40 4.01
N PHE A 64 12.61 0.61 5.09
CA PHE A 64 13.05 1.08 6.41
C PHE A 64 14.57 1.13 6.44
N ARG A 65 15.17 2.33 6.40
CA ARG A 65 16.62 2.51 6.53
C ARG A 65 17.08 2.61 7.98
N LYS A 66 16.19 3.04 8.87
CA LYS A 66 16.37 3.02 10.32
C LYS A 66 15.03 2.72 10.97
N SER A 67 15.03 1.87 11.99
CA SER A 67 13.85 1.53 12.75
C SER A 67 14.23 1.24 14.20
N ALA A 68 13.35 1.62 15.13
CA ALA A 68 13.55 1.35 16.56
C ALA A 68 13.25 -0.10 16.97
N ASN A 69 12.72 -0.92 16.05
CA ASN A 69 12.25 -2.28 16.32
C ASN A 69 12.94 -3.34 15.45
N GLU A 70 14.19 -3.09 15.06
CA GLU A 70 15.04 -4.02 14.27
C GLU A 70 14.46 -4.46 12.92
N LYS A 71 13.48 -3.73 12.37
CA LYS A 71 12.92 -3.99 11.02
C LYS A 71 13.68 -3.26 9.91
N THR A 72 14.92 -2.87 10.20
CA THR A 72 15.77 -2.16 9.24
C THR A 72 16.05 -3.07 8.04
N GLY A 73 15.96 -2.52 6.83
CA GLY A 73 16.05 -3.25 5.57
C GLY A 73 14.72 -3.83 5.08
N LYS A 74 13.66 -3.85 5.89
CA LYS A 74 12.35 -4.33 5.44
C LYS A 74 11.78 -3.40 4.37
N LYS A 75 11.27 -4.01 3.30
CA LYS A 75 10.55 -3.32 2.23
C LYS A 75 9.05 -3.51 2.42
N VAL A 76 8.29 -2.43 2.29
CA VAL A 76 6.83 -2.44 2.30
C VAL A 76 6.34 -1.85 0.99
N GLU A 77 5.35 -2.49 0.41
CA GLU A 77 4.72 -2.09 -0.84
C GLU A 77 3.23 -1.92 -0.60
N TYR A 78 2.67 -0.79 -1.02
CA TYR A 78 1.25 -0.47 -0.87
C TYR A 78 0.76 0.39 -2.04
N PRO A 79 -0.51 0.23 -2.46
CA PRO A 79 -1.07 0.96 -3.58
C PRO A 79 -1.45 2.40 -3.19
N ILE A 80 -1.16 3.34 -4.08
CA ILE A 80 -1.56 4.75 -3.99
C ILE A 80 -2.43 5.10 -5.20
N LYS A 81 -3.60 5.70 -4.95
CA LYS A 81 -4.50 6.21 -6.00
C LYS A 81 -4.28 7.70 -6.23
N TYR A 82 -4.19 8.12 -7.49
CA TYR A 82 -4.03 9.53 -7.85
C TYR A 82 -5.35 10.30 -7.74
N GLY A 83 -5.26 11.63 -7.63
CA GLY A 83 -6.42 12.52 -7.58
C GLY A 83 -7.24 12.48 -6.28
N ARG A 84 -6.95 11.57 -5.34
CA ARG A 84 -7.59 11.53 -4.02
C ARG A 84 -7.02 12.60 -3.09
N VAL A 85 -7.91 13.31 -2.39
CA VAL A 85 -7.60 14.35 -1.40
C VAL A 85 -8.15 13.99 -0.02
N GLY A 86 -7.61 14.63 1.03
CA GLY A 86 -8.09 14.45 2.41
C GLY A 86 -7.57 13.19 3.11
N GLY A 87 -6.34 12.75 2.81
CA GLY A 87 -5.72 11.61 3.49
C GLY A 87 -6.15 10.23 2.98
N ARG A 88 -6.98 10.17 1.92
CA ARG A 88 -7.46 8.91 1.30
C ARG A 88 -6.59 8.42 0.14
N SER A 89 -5.34 8.88 0.05
CA SER A 89 -4.46 8.56 -1.08
C SER A 89 -4.00 7.10 -1.08
N ILE A 90 -3.94 6.46 0.10
CA ILE A 90 -3.70 5.02 0.21
C ILE A 90 -4.95 4.31 -0.32
N TRP A 91 -4.76 3.36 -1.23
CA TRP A 91 -5.85 2.63 -1.87
C TRP A 91 -6.23 1.42 -1.03
N THR A 92 -6.88 1.66 0.11
CA THR A 92 -7.25 0.64 1.10
C THR A 92 -8.13 -0.46 0.51
N GLU A 93 -9.01 -0.10 -0.41
CA GLU A 93 -9.90 -1.03 -1.12
C GLU A 93 -9.10 -2.07 -1.93
N TYR A 94 -7.98 -1.64 -2.51
CA TYR A 94 -7.07 -2.52 -3.25
C TYR A 94 -6.35 -3.49 -2.29
N GLU A 95 -5.94 -3.02 -1.11
CA GLU A 95 -5.32 -3.87 -0.09
C GLU A 95 -6.30 -4.89 0.50
N VAL A 96 -7.55 -4.49 0.74
CA VAL A 96 -8.61 -5.37 1.26
C VAL A 96 -8.90 -6.51 0.28
N ILE A 97 -9.05 -6.22 -1.01
CA ILE A 97 -9.26 -7.26 -2.03
C ILE A 97 -8.06 -8.20 -2.10
N PHE A 98 -6.84 -7.65 -2.07
CA PHE A 98 -5.62 -8.45 -2.07
C PHE A 98 -5.59 -9.40 -0.87
N MET A 99 -5.91 -8.91 0.34
CA MET A 99 -5.96 -9.74 1.55
C MET A 99 -7.06 -10.79 1.49
N LEU A 100 -8.26 -10.44 1.02
CA LEU A 100 -9.35 -11.41 0.84
C LEU A 100 -8.93 -12.57 -0.07
N GLN A 101 -8.22 -12.28 -1.16
CA GLN A 101 -7.70 -13.30 -2.07
C GLN A 101 -6.56 -14.10 -1.44
N GLN A 102 -5.63 -13.43 -0.75
CA GLN A 102 -4.47 -14.07 -0.10
C GLN A 102 -4.88 -15.06 0.99
N PHE A 103 -5.97 -14.80 1.71
CA PHE A 103 -6.51 -15.66 2.77
C PHE A 103 -7.60 -16.63 2.27
N ASP A 104 -7.76 -16.80 0.95
CA ASP A 104 -8.79 -17.66 0.34
C ASP A 104 -10.25 -17.31 0.71
N MET A 105 -10.49 -16.10 1.23
CA MET A 105 -11.80 -15.57 1.61
C MET A 105 -12.57 -14.98 0.41
N ALA A 106 -11.89 -14.73 -0.71
CA ALA A 106 -12.50 -14.43 -1.99
C ALA A 106 -11.82 -15.22 -3.10
N LYS A 107 -12.61 -15.94 -3.91
CA LYS A 107 -12.10 -16.77 -5.00
C LYS A 107 -12.48 -16.20 -6.35
N ALA A 108 -11.50 -16.15 -7.25
CA ALA A 108 -11.74 -15.81 -8.65
C ALA A 108 -12.26 -17.06 -9.39
N SER A 109 -13.47 -16.98 -9.93
CA SER A 109 -14.08 -17.98 -10.81
C SER A 109 -14.33 -17.33 -12.17
N GLY A 110 -13.34 -17.47 -13.07
CA GLY A 110 -13.34 -16.77 -14.36
C GLY A 110 -13.37 -15.24 -14.17
N ALA A 111 -14.39 -14.58 -14.70
CA ALA A 111 -14.59 -13.14 -14.56
C ALA A 111 -15.27 -12.73 -13.24
N TRP A 112 -15.62 -13.67 -12.36
CA TRP A 112 -16.31 -13.39 -11.10
C TRP A 112 -15.37 -13.51 -9.91
N ILE A 113 -15.50 -12.59 -8.96
CA ILE A 113 -14.92 -12.69 -7.62
C ILE A 113 -16.07 -13.06 -6.70
N ILE A 114 -15.97 -14.23 -6.08
CA ILE A 114 -16.98 -14.77 -5.17
C ILE A 114 -16.39 -14.68 -3.76
N VAL A 115 -17.04 -13.90 -2.90
CA VAL A 115 -16.67 -13.80 -1.49
C VAL A 115 -17.29 -14.96 -0.72
N ASP A 116 -16.51 -15.54 0.19
CA ASP A 116 -16.92 -16.67 1.01
C ASP A 116 -18.10 -16.31 1.92
N GLU A 117 -18.99 -17.27 2.14
CA GLU A 117 -20.18 -17.08 2.98
C GLU A 117 -19.85 -16.73 4.43
N SER A 118 -18.69 -17.16 4.94
CA SER A 118 -18.24 -16.83 6.29
C SER A 118 -18.13 -15.32 6.49
N ILE A 119 -17.52 -14.60 5.53
CA ILE A 119 -17.39 -13.14 5.58
C ILE A 119 -18.75 -12.45 5.47
N ILE A 120 -19.65 -12.98 4.65
CA ILE A 120 -20.99 -12.43 4.49
C ILE A 120 -21.79 -12.58 5.79
N LYS A 121 -21.66 -13.71 6.49
CA LYS A 121 -22.31 -13.93 7.80
C LYS A 121 -21.78 -12.97 8.86
N GLU A 122 -20.46 -12.81 8.95
CA GLU A 122 -19.85 -11.86 9.89
C GLU A 122 -20.27 -10.40 9.62
N LEU A 123 -20.34 -10.00 8.35
CA LEU A 123 -20.81 -8.66 7.99
C LEU A 123 -22.28 -8.47 8.40
N LYS A 124 -23.13 -9.49 8.21
CA LYS A 124 -24.53 -9.45 8.66
C LYS A 124 -24.66 -9.34 10.18
N GLU A 125 -23.81 -10.01 10.95
CA GLU A 125 -23.75 -9.86 12.41
C GLU A 125 -23.37 -8.43 12.82
N ALA A 126 -22.55 -7.75 12.01
CA ALA A 126 -22.22 -6.34 12.15
C ALA A 126 -23.27 -5.38 11.53
N ASN A 127 -24.41 -5.90 11.09
CA ASN A 127 -25.49 -5.16 10.43
C ASN A 127 -25.08 -4.50 9.09
N LEU A 128 -24.12 -5.10 8.39
CA LEU A 128 -23.62 -4.70 7.08
C LEU A 128 -23.98 -5.76 6.04
N GLU A 129 -24.59 -5.35 4.92
CA GLU A 129 -24.92 -6.26 3.82
C GLU A 129 -23.93 -6.12 2.66
N MET A 130 -23.36 -7.25 2.24
CA MET A 130 -22.44 -7.30 1.12
C MET A 130 -22.94 -8.24 0.03
N VAL A 131 -22.81 -7.81 -1.22
CA VAL A 131 -23.07 -8.66 -2.39
C VAL A 131 -22.02 -9.77 -2.47
N ALA A 132 -22.45 -11.01 -2.61
CA ALA A 132 -21.54 -12.17 -2.59
C ALA A 132 -20.64 -12.29 -3.83
N LYS A 133 -21.09 -11.76 -4.97
CA LYS A 133 -20.46 -11.95 -6.28
C LYS A 133 -20.25 -10.61 -6.96
N HIS A 134 -19.02 -10.36 -7.37
CA HIS A 134 -18.64 -9.16 -8.12
C HIS A 134 -18.01 -9.56 -9.45
N GLN A 135 -18.36 -8.86 -10.53
CA GLN A 135 -17.78 -9.11 -11.85
C GLN A 135 -16.45 -8.37 -12.00
N GLY A 136 -15.33 -9.07 -11.85
CA GLY A 136 -13.99 -8.52 -12.00
C GLY A 136 -13.52 -7.68 -10.80
N ALA A 137 -12.21 -7.49 -10.72
CA ALA A 137 -11.58 -6.76 -9.62
C ALA A 137 -11.96 -5.27 -9.61
N ASP A 138 -12.13 -4.65 -10.79
CA ASP A 138 -12.48 -3.22 -10.89
C ASP A 138 -13.87 -2.91 -10.33
N ASN A 139 -14.87 -3.74 -10.62
CA ASN A 139 -16.21 -3.53 -10.08
C ASN A 139 -16.25 -3.83 -8.59
N PHE A 140 -15.49 -4.83 -8.13
CA PHE A 140 -15.39 -5.10 -6.69
C PHE A 140 -14.71 -3.93 -5.95
N ARG A 141 -13.66 -3.34 -6.55
CA ARG A 141 -13.04 -2.11 -6.03
C ARG A 141 -14.05 -1.00 -5.92
N LYS A 142 -14.74 -0.64 -7.01
CA LYS A 142 -15.76 0.42 -7.01
C LYS A 142 -16.83 0.19 -5.94
N TYR A 143 -17.30 -1.06 -5.81
CA TYR A 143 -18.24 -1.43 -4.76
C TYR A 143 -17.72 -1.13 -3.33
N LEU A 144 -16.45 -1.43 -3.04
CA LEU A 144 -15.84 -1.10 -1.75
C LEU A 144 -15.57 0.40 -1.57
N GLU A 145 -15.30 1.13 -2.66
CA GLU A 145 -15.17 2.59 -2.62
C GLU A 145 -16.50 3.27 -2.28
N ASP A 146 -17.62 2.73 -2.78
CA ASP A 146 -18.97 3.22 -2.49
C ASP A 146 -19.45 2.80 -1.09
N ASN A 147 -19.01 1.64 -0.60
CA ASN A 147 -19.38 1.09 0.72
C ASN A 147 -18.22 1.17 1.72
N VAL A 148 -17.88 2.39 2.14
CA VAL A 148 -16.73 2.67 3.02
C VAL A 148 -16.79 1.88 4.34
N GLU A 149 -17.98 1.73 4.93
CA GLU A 149 -18.17 1.01 6.19
C GLU A 149 -17.75 -0.48 6.09
N ILE A 150 -18.04 -1.12 4.95
CA ILE A 150 -17.64 -2.50 4.69
C ILE A 150 -16.11 -2.57 4.52
N CYS A 151 -15.53 -1.64 3.78
CA CYS A 151 -14.09 -1.57 3.59
C CYS A 151 -13.36 -1.39 4.93
N ASP A 152 -13.84 -0.49 5.79
CA ASP A 152 -13.26 -0.23 7.10
C ASP A 152 -13.39 -1.42 8.06
N PHE A 153 -14.53 -2.13 8.03
CA PHE A 153 -14.72 -3.36 8.80
C PHE A 153 -13.69 -4.42 8.40
N LEU A 154 -13.58 -4.69 7.09
CA LEU A 154 -12.66 -5.69 6.55
C LEU A 154 -11.20 -5.32 6.82
N PHE A 155 -10.84 -4.05 6.62
CA PHE A 155 -9.50 -3.55 6.93
C PHE A 155 -9.13 -3.76 8.41
N ASN A 156 -10.05 -3.42 9.32
CA ASN A 156 -9.83 -3.60 10.76
C ASN A 156 -9.76 -5.07 11.16
N LYS A 157 -10.53 -5.96 10.51
CA LYS A 157 -10.43 -7.41 10.71
C LYS A 157 -9.01 -7.90 10.39
N PHE A 158 -8.50 -7.59 9.20
CA PHE A 158 -7.16 -8.00 8.80
C PHE A 158 -6.07 -7.38 9.67
N ARG A 159 -6.22 -6.10 10.03
CA ARG A 159 -5.31 -5.42 10.95
C ARG A 159 -5.22 -6.11 12.30
N LYS A 160 -6.35 -6.50 12.89
CA LYS A 160 -6.38 -7.23 14.17
C LYS A 160 -5.75 -8.60 14.04
N ALA A 161 -6.09 -9.36 13.00
CA ALA A 161 -5.50 -10.69 12.75
C ALA A 161 -3.97 -10.63 12.65
N LEU A 162 -3.43 -9.65 11.92
CA LEU A 162 -1.99 -9.46 11.74
C LEU A 162 -1.28 -8.85 12.97
N GLN A 163 -2.01 -8.17 13.86
CA GLN A 163 -1.45 -7.69 15.13
C GLN A 163 -1.27 -8.81 16.15
N ILE A 164 -2.18 -9.79 16.16
CA ILE A 164 -2.13 -10.95 17.06
C ILE A 164 -1.02 -11.92 16.64
N ALA A 165 -0.68 -11.98 15.35
CA ALA A 165 0.36 -12.85 14.81
C ALA A 165 1.81 -12.37 15.10
N LYS A 166 2.03 -11.61 16.17
CA LYS A 166 3.35 -11.11 16.60
C LYS A 166 3.93 -11.92 17.75
#